data_AF-A0A8J2TS38-F1
#
_entry.id   AF-A0A8J2TS38-F1
#
_cell.length_a   1.000
_cell.length_b   1.000
_cell.length_c   1.000
_cell.angle_alpha   90.00
_cell.angle_beta   90.00
_cell.angle_gamma   90.00
#
_symmetry.space_group_name_H-M   'P 1'
#
loop_
_entity.id
_entity.type
_entity.pdbx_description
1 polymer ?
#
loop_
_entity_poly.entity_id
_entity_poly.type
_entity_poly.pdbx_seq_one_letter_code
_entity_poly.pdbx_strand_id
1 'polypeptide(L)'
;MKKKILIIIGSVGILYFLLSYILPAFVAVPFAAYNSKKAWAEHEKEYSETKSDLVLGSIGDFPFPIGSVSDYEKVFNDVQISNLTKIISEYEEKTTREIAIVTVNSIVPYENISDYSTDLANEWGIGNSETDNGLLILFSKNLQEIRISTGYGTEKILTDELCKKVIDETIIPEFKKGDYYSGIEKGMTELIKKWK
;
A
#
# COMPACT_ATOMS: atom_id res chain seq x y z
N MET A 1 33.46 -46.91 -27.45
CA MET A 1 32.82 -47.87 -26.50
C MET A 1 33.35 -47.62 -25.09
N LYS A 2 32.47 -47.24 -24.15
CA LYS A 2 32.62 -47.26 -22.66
C LYS A 2 33.72 -46.29 -22.10
N LYS A 3 33.54 -45.47 -21.07
CA LYS A 3 32.81 -45.60 -19.78
C LYS A 3 32.46 -44.20 -19.23
N LYS A 4 31.19 -43.93 -18.92
CA LYS A 4 30.64 -43.55 -17.60
C LYS A 4 31.66 -43.30 -16.47
N ILE A 5 31.49 -42.20 -15.71
CA ILE A 5 31.20 -42.20 -14.26
C ILE A 5 30.79 -40.79 -13.80
N LEU A 6 29.67 -40.75 -13.08
CA LEU A 6 29.00 -39.63 -12.42
C LEU A 6 29.44 -39.62 -10.95
N ILE A 7 29.92 -38.49 -10.40
CA ILE A 7 30.11 -38.34 -8.94
C ILE A 7 29.78 -36.91 -8.49
N ILE A 8 28.64 -36.82 -7.77
CA ILE A 8 28.36 -36.11 -6.51
C ILE A 8 28.60 -34.59 -6.47
N ILE A 9 27.48 -33.86 -6.41
CA ILE A 9 27.38 -32.45 -6.03
C ILE A 9 27.26 -32.41 -4.50
N GLY A 10 28.25 -31.81 -3.83
CA GLY A 10 28.29 -31.61 -2.40
C GLY A 10 28.65 -30.17 -2.08
N SER A 11 27.80 -29.54 -1.27
CA SER A 11 27.78 -28.15 -0.83
C SER A 11 28.96 -27.74 0.07
N VAL A 12 28.93 -26.47 0.51
CA VAL A 12 29.81 -25.79 1.49
C VAL A 12 31.05 -25.17 0.83
N GLY A 13 31.33 -23.87 0.85
CA GLY A 13 30.91 -22.80 1.74
C GLY A 13 32.17 -22.03 2.17
N ILE A 14 32.22 -20.74 1.82
CA ILE A 14 32.73 -19.66 2.68
C ILE A 14 34.27 -19.51 2.83
N LEU A 15 34.74 -18.34 2.35
CA LEU A 15 35.73 -17.43 2.97
C LEU A 15 37.24 -17.54 2.69
N TYR A 16 37.79 -16.32 2.60
CA TYR A 16 39.19 -15.91 2.71
C TYR A 16 40.10 -16.22 1.52
N PHE A 17 40.37 -15.19 0.71
CA PHE A 17 41.71 -14.59 0.78
C PHE A 17 41.66 -13.10 0.41
N LEU A 18 41.91 -12.28 1.42
CA LEU A 18 42.10 -10.83 1.33
C LEU A 18 43.45 -10.51 0.69
N LEU A 19 43.43 -9.44 -0.11
CA LEU A 19 44.41 -8.36 -0.21
C LEU A 19 45.86 -8.64 -0.63
N SER A 20 46.34 -7.62 -1.38
CA SER A 20 47.73 -7.26 -1.70
C SER A 20 48.30 -7.99 -2.93
N TYR A 21 48.81 -7.32 -3.97
CA TYR A 21 49.67 -6.13 -3.98
C TYR A 21 49.78 -5.52 -5.40
N ILE A 22 49.92 -4.18 -5.44
CA ILE A 22 50.81 -3.36 -6.31
C ILE A 22 50.44 -3.19 -7.80
N LEU A 23 50.02 -1.97 -8.16
CA LEU A 23 50.14 -1.42 -9.52
C LEU A 23 51.63 -1.31 -9.92
N PRO A 24 51.93 -1.52 -11.21
CA PRO A 24 52.33 -0.35 -11.99
C PRO A 24 51.50 -0.20 -13.27
N ALA A 25 51.15 1.04 -13.56
CA ALA A 25 50.64 1.47 -14.86
C ALA A 25 51.75 1.29 -15.93
N PHE A 26 51.39 0.83 -17.14
CA PHE A 26 51.82 1.41 -18.42
C PHE A 26 51.06 0.75 -19.60
N VAL A 27 50.18 1.53 -20.21
CA VAL A 27 49.82 1.59 -21.64
C VAL A 27 49.44 0.28 -22.35
N ALA A 28 48.13 0.00 -22.37
CA ALA A 28 47.32 -0.17 -23.58
C ALA A 28 45.93 -0.65 -23.13
N VAL A 29 45.05 0.28 -22.76
CA VAL A 29 43.62 -0.05 -22.71
C VAL A 29 43.10 0.18 -24.13
N PRO A 30 42.81 -0.89 -24.91
CA PRO A 30 42.17 -0.72 -26.20
C PRO A 30 40.78 -0.16 -25.93
N PHE A 31 40.37 0.85 -26.71
CA PHE A 31 39.03 1.32 -27.13
C PHE A 31 37.72 0.90 -26.39
N ALA A 32 37.69 -0.23 -25.68
CA ALA A 32 36.60 -0.77 -24.87
C ALA A 32 36.34 -0.03 -23.53
N ALA A 33 37.31 0.67 -22.94
CA ALA A 33 37.07 1.42 -21.68
C ALA A 33 36.31 2.75 -21.87
N TYR A 34 36.24 3.27 -23.10
CA TYR A 34 35.38 4.41 -23.42
C TYR A 34 33.90 4.00 -23.39
N ASN A 35 33.58 2.82 -23.92
CA ASN A 35 32.23 2.26 -23.85
C ASN A 35 31.84 1.77 -22.46
N SER A 36 32.79 1.44 -21.57
CA SER A 36 32.44 1.02 -20.19
C SER A 36 32.01 2.21 -19.32
N LYS A 37 32.69 3.37 -19.40
CA LYS A 37 32.25 4.55 -18.64
C LYS A 37 30.88 5.06 -19.08
N LYS A 38 30.57 4.99 -20.37
CA LYS A 38 29.25 5.37 -20.90
C LYS A 38 28.18 4.37 -20.48
N ALA A 39 28.44 3.07 -20.63
CA ALA A 39 27.51 2.02 -20.21
C ALA A 39 27.27 2.05 -18.69
N TRP A 40 28.30 2.32 -17.88
CA TRP A 40 28.17 2.42 -16.42
C TRP A 40 27.46 3.72 -16.02
N ALA A 41 27.66 4.82 -16.73
CA ALA A 41 26.93 6.07 -16.50
C ALA A 41 25.45 5.98 -16.93
N GLU A 42 25.13 5.20 -17.96
CA GLU A 42 23.76 4.91 -18.38
C GLU A 42 23.08 3.97 -17.38
N HIS A 43 23.78 2.92 -16.93
CA HIS A 43 23.26 1.98 -15.93
C HIS A 43 23.15 2.64 -14.53
N GLU A 44 24.03 3.58 -14.18
CA GLU A 44 23.97 4.37 -12.94
C GLU A 44 22.88 5.43 -13.01
N LYS A 45 22.60 6.00 -14.19
CA LYS A 45 21.42 6.84 -14.41
C LYS A 45 20.12 6.04 -14.32
N GLU A 46 20.03 4.88 -14.97
CA GLU A 46 18.85 4.01 -14.91
C GLU A 46 18.63 3.47 -13.50
N TYR A 47 19.70 3.11 -12.78
CA TYR A 47 19.66 2.72 -11.37
C TYR A 47 19.36 3.91 -10.43
N SER A 48 19.77 5.13 -10.78
CA SER A 48 19.45 6.34 -10.01
C SER A 48 18.03 6.85 -10.28
N GLU A 49 17.50 6.66 -11.48
CA GLU A 49 16.11 6.98 -11.86
C GLU A 49 15.14 5.97 -11.23
N THR A 50 15.45 4.66 -11.28
CA THR A 50 14.64 3.65 -10.55
C THR A 50 14.74 3.77 -9.02
N LYS A 51 15.83 4.34 -8.49
CA LYS A 51 16.00 4.56 -7.04
C LYS A 51 15.49 5.91 -6.56
N SER A 52 15.28 6.89 -7.45
CA SER A 52 14.53 8.11 -7.11
C SER A 52 13.04 7.84 -6.92
N ASP A 53 12.52 6.76 -7.49
CA ASP A 53 11.15 6.28 -7.26
C ASP A 53 11.02 5.49 -5.96
N LEU A 54 12.13 5.11 -5.32
CA LEU A 54 12.19 4.60 -3.94
C LEU A 54 12.17 5.76 -2.93
N VAL A 55 11.28 6.74 -3.15
CA VAL A 55 10.78 7.57 -2.04
C VAL A 55 9.98 6.62 -1.15
N LEU A 56 10.40 6.47 0.10
CA LEU A 56 9.72 5.67 1.11
C LEU A 56 8.21 6.02 1.12
N GLY A 57 7.34 5.18 0.55
CA GLY A 57 5.91 5.40 0.76
C GLY A 57 4.88 4.86 -0.22
N SER A 58 5.19 4.42 -1.44
CA SER A 58 4.14 3.99 -2.38
C SER A 58 4.44 2.67 -3.13
N ILE A 59 3.38 1.92 -3.43
CA ILE A 59 3.33 0.84 -4.42
C ILE A 59 2.56 1.38 -5.62
N GLY A 60 3.25 1.67 -6.72
CA GLY A 60 2.63 2.35 -7.86
C GLY A 60 2.04 3.71 -7.43
N ASP A 61 0.76 3.91 -7.73
CA ASP A 61 0.02 5.14 -7.43
C ASP A 61 -0.54 5.18 -6.00
N PHE A 62 -0.36 4.12 -5.19
CA PHE A 62 -0.98 3.98 -3.87
C PHE A 62 0.02 4.04 -2.73
N PRO A 63 -0.35 4.61 -1.56
CA PRO A 63 0.52 4.61 -0.39
C PRO A 63 0.64 3.21 0.25
N PHE A 64 1.73 2.95 0.97
CA PHE A 64 1.90 1.71 1.75
C PHE A 64 1.03 1.71 3.01
N PRO A 65 0.24 0.66 3.27
CA PRO A 65 -0.62 0.60 4.45
C PRO A 65 0.20 0.72 5.76
N ILE A 66 -0.28 1.57 6.66
CA ILE A 66 0.27 1.71 8.03
C ILE A 66 -0.39 0.68 8.96
N GLY A 67 -1.66 0.38 8.71
CA GLY A 67 -2.50 -0.55 9.43
C GLY A 67 -3.96 -0.40 8.95
N SER A 68 -4.92 -0.92 9.73
CA SER A 68 -6.35 -0.75 9.44
C SER A 68 -6.81 0.72 9.45
N VAL A 69 -6.01 1.60 10.06
CA VAL A 69 -6.17 3.06 9.96
C VAL A 69 -4.87 3.63 9.40
N SER A 70 -4.95 4.22 8.22
CA SER A 70 -3.81 4.83 7.52
C SER A 70 -4.09 6.30 7.24
N ASP A 71 -3.62 7.19 8.13
CA ASP A 71 -3.90 8.63 8.09
C ASP A 71 -2.73 9.44 7.49
N TYR A 72 -2.71 9.61 6.17
CA TYR A 72 -1.67 10.38 5.47
C TYR A 72 -1.90 11.90 5.51
N GLU A 73 -3.11 12.34 5.86
CA GLU A 73 -3.44 13.75 6.03
C GLU A 73 -3.27 14.26 7.48
N LYS A 74 -2.98 13.36 8.43
CA LYS A 74 -2.80 13.66 9.87
C LYS A 74 -4.01 14.39 10.47
N VAL A 75 -5.20 13.94 10.10
CA VAL A 75 -6.48 14.49 10.59
C VAL A 75 -6.92 13.87 11.92
N PHE A 76 -6.30 12.75 12.30
CA PHE A 76 -6.50 12.08 13.57
C PHE A 76 -5.29 12.25 14.48
N ASN A 77 -5.53 12.28 15.79
CA ASN A 77 -4.48 12.12 16.78
C ASN A 77 -4.27 10.64 17.17
N ASP A 78 -3.20 10.34 17.90
CA ASP A 78 -2.85 8.96 18.26
C ASP A 78 -3.94 8.22 19.05
N VAL A 79 -4.67 8.93 19.91
CA VAL A 79 -5.78 8.34 20.70
C VAL A 79 -6.93 7.95 19.78
N GLN A 80 -7.25 8.82 18.82
CA GLN A 80 -8.29 8.58 17.82
C GLN A 80 -7.95 7.39 16.91
N ILE A 81 -6.71 7.34 16.41
CA ILE A 81 -6.22 6.20 15.62
C ILE A 81 -6.32 4.92 16.44
N SER A 82 -5.82 4.92 17.67
CA SER A 82 -5.87 3.76 18.56
C SER A 82 -7.29 3.26 18.84
N ASN A 83 -8.24 4.19 19.04
CA ASN A 83 -9.65 3.84 19.24
C ASN A 83 -10.28 3.22 17.99
N LEU A 84 -10.08 3.82 16.81
CA LEU A 84 -10.61 3.28 15.54
C LEU A 84 -10.04 1.89 15.26
N THR A 85 -8.72 1.73 15.36
CA THR A 85 -8.05 0.43 15.18
C THR A 85 -8.60 -0.62 16.13
N LYS A 86 -8.83 -0.27 17.41
CA LYS A 86 -9.42 -1.20 18.39
C LYS A 86 -10.83 -1.64 18.00
N ILE A 87 -11.69 -0.72 17.58
CA ILE A 87 -13.06 -1.05 17.15
C ILE A 87 -13.02 -2.00 15.95
N ILE A 88 -12.16 -1.70 14.97
CA ILE A 88 -11.97 -2.52 13.77
C ILE A 88 -11.49 -3.93 14.16
N SER A 89 -10.42 -4.04 14.96
CA SER A 89 -9.86 -5.33 15.33
C SER A 89 -10.85 -6.20 16.10
N GLU A 90 -11.60 -5.62 17.03
CA GLU A 90 -12.64 -6.35 17.79
C GLU A 90 -13.79 -6.86 16.92
N TYR A 91 -14.05 -6.21 15.77
CA TYR A 91 -15.09 -6.62 14.82
C TYR A 91 -14.55 -7.67 13.83
N GLU A 92 -13.33 -7.47 13.33
CA GLU A 92 -12.59 -8.43 12.50
C GLU A 92 -12.46 -9.78 13.19
N GLU A 93 -12.04 -9.80 14.46
CA GLU A 93 -11.91 -11.02 15.26
C GLU A 93 -13.22 -11.82 15.39
N LYS A 94 -14.37 -11.13 15.39
CA LYS A 94 -15.69 -11.75 15.58
C LYS A 94 -16.33 -12.23 14.28
N THR A 95 -15.94 -11.66 13.13
CA THR A 95 -16.71 -11.80 11.88
C THR A 95 -15.88 -12.19 10.67
N THR A 96 -14.54 -12.13 10.78
CA THR A 96 -13.57 -12.27 9.68
C THR A 96 -13.70 -11.22 8.58
N ARG A 97 -14.52 -10.17 8.75
CA ARG A 97 -14.72 -9.07 7.79
C ARG A 97 -13.70 -7.97 8.03
N GLU A 98 -13.05 -7.52 6.97
CA GLU A 98 -11.94 -6.58 7.06
C GLU A 98 -12.38 -5.15 6.79
N ILE A 99 -11.90 -4.21 7.61
CA ILE A 99 -12.21 -2.79 7.49
C ILE A 99 -10.91 -1.98 7.44
N ALA A 100 -10.78 -1.11 6.44
CA ALA A 100 -9.73 -0.10 6.42
C ALA A 100 -10.30 1.31 6.38
N ILE A 101 -9.63 2.23 7.07
CA ILE A 101 -9.86 3.67 7.02
C ILE A 101 -8.60 4.32 6.46
N VAL A 102 -8.74 5.10 5.40
CA VAL A 102 -7.62 5.73 4.72
C VAL A 102 -7.88 7.21 4.47
N THR A 103 -6.90 8.06 4.75
CA THR A 103 -6.93 9.50 4.41
C THR A 103 -5.83 9.81 3.40
N VAL A 104 -6.14 10.48 2.29
CA VAL A 104 -5.15 10.77 1.24
C VAL A 104 -5.13 12.24 0.87
N ASN A 105 -3.93 12.77 0.57
CA ASN A 105 -3.78 14.17 0.14
C ASN A 105 -4.12 14.36 -1.35
N SER A 106 -4.08 13.30 -2.16
CA SER A 106 -4.25 13.32 -3.61
C SER A 106 -4.78 11.96 -4.10
N ILE A 107 -5.46 11.98 -5.23
CA ILE A 107 -5.89 10.78 -5.97
C ILE A 107 -5.26 10.69 -7.36
N VAL A 108 -4.34 11.59 -7.71
CA VAL A 108 -3.65 11.57 -9.02
C VAL A 108 -2.95 10.21 -9.22
N PRO A 109 -3.03 9.60 -10.42
CA PRO A 109 -3.55 10.15 -11.68
C PRO A 109 -5.06 10.00 -11.91
N TYR A 110 -5.83 9.53 -10.93
CA TYR A 110 -7.27 9.31 -11.07
C TYR A 110 -8.05 10.62 -11.18
N GLU A 111 -9.11 10.60 -11.99
CA GLU A 111 -10.03 11.72 -12.14
C GLU A 111 -11.13 11.75 -11.07
N ASN A 112 -11.43 10.59 -10.46
CA ASN A 112 -12.47 10.47 -9.45
C ASN A 112 -12.04 9.56 -8.29
N ILE A 113 -12.54 9.85 -7.09
CA ILE A 113 -12.20 9.10 -5.87
C ILE A 113 -12.76 7.67 -5.87
N SER A 114 -13.79 7.37 -6.67
CA SER A 114 -14.42 6.05 -6.68
C SER A 114 -13.51 4.99 -7.31
N ASP A 115 -12.91 5.31 -8.45
CA ASP A 115 -11.96 4.45 -9.15
C ASP A 115 -10.69 4.28 -8.31
N TYR A 116 -10.17 5.39 -7.77
CA TYR A 116 -9.02 5.37 -6.87
C TYR A 116 -9.28 4.47 -5.64
N SER A 117 -10.45 4.62 -5.00
CA SER A 117 -10.83 3.83 -3.82
C SER A 117 -10.93 2.33 -4.15
N THR A 118 -11.46 2.00 -5.32
CA THR A 118 -11.62 0.59 -5.74
C THR A 118 -10.27 -0.06 -6.01
N ASP A 119 -9.39 0.61 -6.76
CA ASP A 119 -8.07 0.08 -7.06
C ASP A 119 -7.18 0.05 -5.81
N LEU A 120 -7.28 1.04 -4.93
CA LEU A 120 -6.59 1.03 -3.64
C LEU A 120 -7.00 -0.18 -2.80
N ALA A 121 -8.30 -0.48 -2.72
CA ALA A 121 -8.78 -1.64 -1.96
C ALA A 121 -8.28 -2.96 -2.54
N ASN A 122 -8.21 -3.07 -3.87
CA ASN A 122 -7.68 -4.24 -4.57
C ASN A 122 -6.17 -4.40 -4.36
N GLU A 123 -5.40 -3.30 -4.48
CA GLU A 123 -3.95 -3.30 -4.29
C GLU A 123 -3.59 -3.70 -2.85
N TRP A 124 -4.32 -3.17 -1.87
CA TRP A 124 -4.11 -3.51 -0.46
C TRP A 124 -4.67 -4.88 -0.08
N GLY A 125 -5.43 -5.52 -0.97
CA GLY A 125 -6.07 -6.81 -0.70
C GLY A 125 -7.04 -6.74 0.49
N ILE A 126 -7.84 -5.68 0.57
CA ILE A 126 -8.80 -5.49 1.67
C ILE A 126 -9.95 -6.48 1.50
N GLY A 127 -10.06 -7.42 2.42
CA GLY A 127 -11.03 -8.51 2.39
C GLY A 127 -10.40 -9.85 2.03
N ASN A 128 -11.06 -10.92 2.44
CA ASN A 128 -10.63 -12.27 2.14
C ASN A 128 -10.86 -12.61 0.64
N SER A 129 -9.87 -13.24 0.00
CA SER A 129 -9.91 -13.57 -1.44
C SER A 129 -11.02 -14.55 -1.85
N GLU A 130 -11.58 -15.31 -0.92
CA GLU A 130 -12.69 -16.24 -1.16
C GLU A 130 -14.05 -15.58 -0.93
N THR A 131 -14.17 -14.73 0.10
CA THR A 131 -15.46 -14.16 0.51
C THR A 131 -15.68 -12.72 0.08
N ASP A 132 -14.63 -12.02 -0.34
CA ASP A 132 -14.62 -10.62 -0.78
C ASP A 132 -15.40 -9.71 0.21
N ASN A 133 -15.02 -9.82 1.48
CA ASN A 133 -15.73 -9.28 2.63
C ASN A 133 -15.01 -8.04 3.21
N GLY A 134 -14.37 -7.27 2.33
CA GLY A 134 -13.68 -6.02 2.66
C GLY A 134 -14.60 -4.79 2.63
N LEU A 135 -14.23 -3.78 3.42
CA LEU A 135 -14.83 -2.45 3.45
C LEU A 135 -13.71 -1.41 3.58
N LEU A 136 -13.60 -0.52 2.60
CA LEU A 136 -12.71 0.63 2.65
C LEU A 136 -13.53 1.91 2.85
N ILE A 137 -13.19 2.69 3.88
CA ILE A 137 -13.63 4.07 4.05
C ILE A 137 -12.46 4.98 3.68
N LEU A 138 -12.51 5.57 2.49
CA LEU A 138 -11.50 6.49 1.99
C LEU A 138 -12.04 7.92 2.06
N PHE A 139 -11.26 8.86 2.59
CA PHE A 139 -11.58 10.27 2.40
C PHE A 139 -10.34 11.13 2.15
N SER A 140 -10.59 12.31 1.61
CA SER A 140 -9.59 13.36 1.48
C SER A 140 -10.18 14.66 1.99
N LYS A 141 -9.58 15.20 3.06
CA LYS A 141 -9.89 16.54 3.56
C LYS A 141 -9.51 17.59 2.52
N ASN A 142 -8.38 17.40 1.83
CA ASN A 142 -7.92 18.32 0.79
C ASN A 142 -8.93 18.43 -0.37
N LEU A 143 -9.45 17.29 -0.83
CA LEU A 143 -10.44 17.25 -1.93
C LEU A 143 -11.88 17.46 -1.44
N GLN A 144 -12.13 17.37 -0.12
CA GLN A 144 -13.47 17.35 0.49
C GLN A 144 -14.37 16.21 -0.03
N GLU A 145 -13.75 15.08 -0.34
CA GLU A 145 -14.41 13.89 -0.88
C GLU A 145 -14.29 12.71 0.07
N ILE A 146 -15.32 11.86 0.08
CA ILE A 146 -15.35 10.60 0.82
C ILE A 146 -15.99 9.53 -0.04
N ARG A 147 -15.41 8.33 -0.02
CA ARG A 147 -15.94 7.14 -0.66
C ARG A 147 -15.94 5.98 0.32
N ILE A 148 -16.96 5.14 0.20
CA ILE A 148 -17.00 3.83 0.84
C ILE A 148 -17.02 2.80 -0.27
N SER A 149 -16.00 1.96 -0.33
CA SER A 149 -15.89 0.84 -1.27
C SER A 149 -16.12 -0.47 -0.54
N THR A 150 -16.94 -1.32 -1.13
CA THR A 150 -17.33 -2.62 -0.57
C THR A 150 -16.87 -3.73 -1.51
N GLY A 151 -16.33 -4.80 -0.93
CA GLY A 151 -16.13 -6.05 -1.67
C GLY A 151 -17.46 -6.67 -2.07
N TYR A 152 -17.46 -7.57 -3.05
CA TYR A 152 -18.65 -8.22 -3.59
C TYR A 152 -19.46 -9.00 -2.53
N GLY A 153 -18.79 -9.61 -1.55
CA GLY A 153 -19.45 -10.26 -0.42
C GLY A 153 -20.08 -9.26 0.55
N THR A 154 -19.41 -8.12 0.75
CA THR A 154 -19.88 -7.00 1.58
C THR A 154 -21.10 -6.31 0.98
N GLU A 155 -21.09 -6.05 -0.33
CA GLU A 155 -22.12 -5.26 -1.02
C GLU A 155 -23.52 -5.88 -0.95
N LYS A 156 -23.60 -7.21 -0.81
CA LYS A 156 -24.86 -7.94 -0.59
C LYS A 156 -25.64 -7.45 0.64
N ILE A 157 -24.94 -6.85 1.61
CA ILE A 157 -25.52 -6.32 2.85
C ILE A 157 -25.36 -4.81 2.89
N LEU A 158 -24.15 -4.31 2.66
CA LEU A 158 -23.81 -2.90 2.62
C LEU A 158 -23.85 -2.40 1.16
N THR A 159 -25.06 -2.21 0.64
CA THR A 159 -25.25 -1.72 -0.73
C THR A 159 -24.67 -0.31 -0.90
N ASP A 160 -24.37 0.08 -2.16
CA ASP A 160 -23.91 1.44 -2.47
C ASP A 160 -24.89 2.51 -1.97
N GLU A 161 -26.20 2.28 -2.11
CA GLU A 161 -27.25 3.18 -1.60
C GLU A 161 -27.18 3.34 -0.08
N LEU A 162 -26.98 2.23 0.66
CA LEU A 162 -26.86 2.24 2.11
C LEU A 162 -25.60 2.99 2.54
N CYS A 163 -24.46 2.73 1.89
CA CYS A 163 -23.20 3.40 2.17
C CYS A 163 -23.31 4.91 1.90
N LYS A 164 -23.91 5.29 0.76
CA LYS A 164 -24.19 6.68 0.41
C LYS A 164 -25.06 7.36 1.47
N LYS A 165 -26.10 6.68 1.95
CA LYS A 165 -26.96 7.20 3.01
C LYS A 165 -26.18 7.46 4.30
N VAL A 166 -25.30 6.55 4.71
CA VAL A 166 -24.44 6.74 5.90
C VAL A 166 -23.49 7.93 5.70
N ILE A 167 -22.90 8.09 4.51
CA ILE A 167 -22.08 9.26 4.19
C ILE A 167 -22.90 10.54 4.36
N ASP A 168 -24.05 10.61 3.69
CA ASP A 168 -24.86 11.84 3.58
C ASP A 168 -25.53 12.24 4.91
N GLU A 169 -26.02 11.25 5.68
CA GLU A 169 -26.80 11.49 6.90
C GLU A 169 -25.98 11.44 8.20
N THR A 170 -24.84 10.73 8.22
CA THR A 170 -24.05 10.49 9.44
C THR A 170 -22.67 11.13 9.36
N ILE A 171 -21.93 10.95 8.27
CA ILE A 171 -20.52 11.40 8.18
C ILE A 171 -20.42 12.88 7.83
N ILE A 172 -21.04 13.31 6.72
CA ILE A 172 -20.96 14.68 6.21
C ILE A 172 -21.40 15.74 7.24
N PRO A 173 -22.46 15.52 8.06
CA PRO A 173 -22.84 16.49 9.09
C PRO A 173 -21.76 16.76 10.13
N GLU A 174 -20.93 15.78 10.48
CA GLU A 174 -19.80 15.98 11.40
C GLU A 174 -18.61 16.63 10.69
N PHE A 175 -18.34 16.26 9.43
CA PHE A 175 -17.30 16.89 8.61
C PHE A 175 -17.54 18.39 8.44
N LYS A 176 -18.81 18.80 8.28
CA LYS A 176 -19.21 20.22 8.22
C LYS A 176 -18.91 20.99 9.52
N LYS A 177 -18.77 20.32 10.66
CA LYS A 177 -18.35 20.91 11.94
C LYS A 177 -16.83 20.90 12.13
N GLY A 178 -16.08 20.31 11.19
CA GLY A 178 -14.65 20.06 11.31
C GLY A 178 -14.29 18.86 12.18
N ASP A 179 -15.27 18.02 12.55
CA ASP A 179 -15.05 16.84 13.39
C ASP A 179 -15.01 15.56 12.53
N TYR A 180 -13.85 15.34 11.90
CA TYR A 180 -13.64 14.19 11.01
C TYR A 180 -13.65 12.86 11.77
N TYR A 181 -13.10 12.83 12.98
CA TYR A 181 -13.07 11.63 13.81
C TYR A 181 -14.48 11.17 14.14
N SER A 182 -15.33 12.06 14.68
CA SER A 182 -16.70 11.70 15.03
C SER A 182 -17.51 11.25 13.80
N GLY A 183 -17.29 11.88 12.64
CA GLY A 183 -17.93 11.47 11.39
C GLY A 183 -17.58 10.02 11.02
N ILE A 184 -16.28 9.70 10.99
CA ILE A 184 -15.79 8.37 10.62
C ILE A 184 -16.19 7.31 11.65
N GLU A 185 -16.02 7.58 12.95
CA GLU A 185 -16.37 6.66 14.03
C GLU A 185 -17.87 6.30 13.99
N LYS A 186 -18.76 7.31 13.87
CA LYS A 186 -20.21 7.10 13.80
C LYS A 186 -20.62 6.37 12.54
N GLY A 187 -20.07 6.76 11.38
CA GLY A 187 -20.35 6.10 10.10
C GLY A 187 -19.93 4.64 10.12
N MET A 188 -18.70 4.34 10.53
CA MET A 188 -18.19 2.98 10.69
C MET A 188 -19.06 2.16 11.65
N THR A 189 -19.39 2.71 12.82
CA THR A 189 -20.25 2.04 13.81
C THR A 189 -21.63 1.71 13.25
N GLU A 190 -22.22 2.63 12.47
CA GLU A 190 -23.50 2.41 11.81
C GLU A 190 -23.42 1.30 10.76
N LEU A 191 -22.35 1.25 9.96
CA LEU A 191 -22.12 0.18 8.99
C LEU A 191 -21.94 -1.17 9.68
N ILE A 192 -21.08 -1.25 10.70
CA ILE A 192 -20.90 -2.46 11.53
C ILE A 192 -22.23 -2.96 12.08
N LYS A 193 -23.11 -2.06 12.54
CA LYS A 193 -24.43 -2.43 13.06
C LYS A 193 -25.35 -3.03 12.00
N LYS A 194 -25.29 -2.54 10.75
CA LYS A 194 -26.10 -3.02 9.62
C LYS A 194 -25.50 -4.26 8.97
N TRP A 195 -24.19 -4.43 9.05
CA TRP A 195 -23.46 -5.56 8.51
C TRP A 195 -23.57 -6.74 9.47
N LYS A 196 -24.66 -7.50 9.36
CA LYS A 196 -24.90 -8.71 10.16
C LYS A 196 -24.92 -9.93 9.27
#